data_AF-A0A8T4MH49-F1
#
_entry.id   AF-A0A8T4MH49-F1
#
_cell.length_a   1.000
_cell.length_b   1.000
_cell.length_c   1.000
_cell.angle_alpha   90.00
_cell.angle_beta   90.00
_cell.angle_gamma   90.00
#
_symmetry.space_group_name_H-M   'P 1'
#
loop_
_entity.id
_entity.type
_entity.pdbx_description
1 polymer ?
#
loop_
_entity_poly.entity_id
_entity_poly.type
_entity_poly.pdbx_seq_one_letter_code
_entity_poly.pdbx_strand_id
1 'polypeptide(L)'
;MKDKKVLSIWDIIAWIVLAGILLWLILKVFGIINTPILIEYAPYFGAVYLAGWQIHKLASVASDVRELKRFKMSTIHEINNIKTNCIKNHLKK
;
A
#
# COMPACT_ATOMS: atom_id res chain seq x y z
N MET A 1 18.23 9.16 -6.51
CA MET A 1 17.31 8.98 -7.64
C MET A 1 15.89 9.00 -7.09
N LYS A 2 15.07 9.98 -7.50
CA LYS A 2 13.65 10.01 -7.12
C LYS A 2 12.93 9.00 -8.00
N ASP A 3 12.57 7.85 -7.46
CA ASP A 3 11.62 6.94 -8.09
C ASP A 3 10.32 7.72 -8.30
N LYS A 4 10.10 8.17 -9.53
CA LYS A 4 8.79 8.68 -9.95
C LYS A 4 7.86 7.48 -9.83
N LYS A 5 7.12 7.37 -8.72
CA LYS A 5 5.99 6.45 -8.60
C LYS A 5 5.07 6.75 -9.78
N VAL A 6 5.18 5.94 -10.83
CA VAL A 6 4.24 5.97 -11.93
C VAL A 6 2.92 5.60 -11.29
N LEU A 7 2.04 6.59 -11.09
CA LEU A 7 0.69 6.35 -10.61
C LEU A 7 0.09 5.35 -11.58
N SER A 8 -0.12 4.14 -11.09
CA SER A 8 -0.72 3.07 -11.89
C SER A 8 -2.10 3.55 -12.34
N ILE A 9 -2.50 3.23 -13.57
CA ILE A 9 -3.83 3.59 -14.11
C ILE A 9 -4.94 3.15 -13.14
N TRP A 10 -4.72 2.02 -12.45
CA TRP A 10 -5.60 1.50 -11.40
C TRP A 10 -5.70 2.40 -10.16
N ASP A 11 -4.62 3.07 -9.77
CA ASP A 11 -4.64 4.05 -8.68
C ASP A 11 -5.52 5.26 -9.07
N ILE A 12 -5.43 5.71 -10.32
CA ILE A 12 -6.23 6.84 -10.83
C ILE A 12 -7.71 6.47 -10.82
N ILE A 13 -8.06 5.28 -11.31
CA ILE A 13 -9.45 4.78 -11.30
C ILE A 13 -9.97 4.68 -9.86
N ALA A 14 -9.18 4.17 -8.92
CA ALA A 14 -9.57 4.10 -7.51
C ALA A 14 -9.87 5.49 -6.93
N TRP A 15 -9.03 6.50 -7.20
CA TRP A 15 -9.27 7.87 -6.77
C TRP A 15 -10.53 8.49 -7.39
N ILE A 16 -10.79 8.22 -8.67
CA ILE A 16 -12.02 8.68 -9.35
C ILE A 16 -13.27 8.07 -8.70
N VAL A 17 -13.25 6.75 -8.44
CA VAL A 17 -14.37 6.05 -7.78
C VAL A 17 -14.60 6.62 -6.38
N LEU A 18 -13.53 6.84 -5.61
CA LEU A 18 -13.63 7.43 -4.27
C LEU A 18 -14.23 8.83 -4.30
N ALA A 19 -13.75 9.69 -5.21
CA ALA A 19 -14.30 11.03 -5.40
C ALA A 19 -15.77 11.00 -5.84
N GLY A 20 -16.15 10.06 -6.70
CA GLY A 20 -17.52 9.85 -7.14
C GLY A 20 -18.46 9.45 -5.99
N ILE A 21 -18.02 8.53 -5.11
CA ILE A 21 -18.79 8.15 -3.91
C ILE A 21 -18.95 9.34 -2.98
N LEU A 22 -17.88 10.08 -2.72
CA LEU A 22 -17.90 11.28 -1.88
C LEU A 22 -18.87 12.33 -2.41
N LEU A 23 -18.80 12.62 -3.71
CA LEU A 23 -19.69 13.57 -4.37
C LEU A 23 -21.15 13.11 -4.30
N TRP A 24 -21.41 11.82 -4.55
CA TRP A 24 -22.75 11.23 -4.41
C TRP A 24 -23.30 11.37 -2.99
N LEU A 25 -22.46 11.12 -1.98
CA LEU A 25 -22.83 11.20 -0.57
C LEU A 25 -23.18 12.65 -0.18
N ILE A 26 -22.39 13.63 -0.64
CA ILE A 26 -22.67 15.06 -0.47
C ILE A 26 -24.02 15.41 -1.10
N LEU A 27 -24.21 15.09 -2.37
CA LEU A 27 -25.45 15.38 -3.09
C LEU A 27 -26.69 14.73 -2.45
N LYS A 28 -26.53 13.53 -1.87
CA LYS A 28 -27.59 12.82 -1.16
C LYS A 28 -27.91 13.44 0.20
N VAL A 29 -26.90 13.88 0.95
CA VAL A 29 -27.08 14.58 2.25
C VAL A 29 -27.78 15.93 2.06
N PHE A 30 -27.50 16.65 0.97
CA PHE A 30 -28.19 17.90 0.65
C PHE A 30 -29.61 17.70 0.08
N GLY A 31 -30.07 16.45 -0.08
CA GLY A 31 -31.42 16.14 -0.58
C GLY A 31 -31.67 16.57 -2.03
N ILE A 32 -30.62 16.89 -2.78
CA ILE A 32 -30.70 17.38 -4.17
C ILE A 32 -31.16 16.24 -5.10
N ILE A 33 -30.88 14.99 -4.73
CA ILE A 33 -31.07 13.83 -5.60
C ILE A 33 -32.07 12.84 -5.00
N ASN A 34 -33.21 12.69 -5.67
CA ASN A 34 -34.13 11.56 -5.47
C ASN A 34 -33.79 10.49 -6.53
N THR A 35 -32.75 9.69 -6.27
CA THR A 35 -32.20 8.76 -7.27
C THR A 35 -32.97 7.44 -7.32
N PRO A 36 -33.22 6.87 -8.51
CA PRO A 36 -33.82 5.54 -8.63
C PRO A 36 -32.90 4.48 -7.99
N ILE A 37 -33.50 3.43 -7.43
CA ILE A 37 -32.87 2.35 -6.64
C ILE A 37 -31.57 1.80 -7.25
N LEU A 38 -31.48 1.71 -8.58
CA LEU A 38 -30.27 1.24 -9.28
C LEU A 38 -29.03 2.12 -9.03
N ILE A 39 -29.19 3.44 -8.94
CA ILE A 39 -28.10 4.38 -8.70
C ILE A 39 -27.71 4.40 -7.20
N GLU A 40 -28.60 3.94 -6.32
CA GLU A 40 -28.27 3.78 -4.90
C GLU A 40 -27.27 2.67 -4.64
N TYR A 41 -27.21 1.65 -5.51
CA TYR A 41 -26.26 0.55 -5.36
C TYR A 41 -24.85 0.86 -5.88
N ALA A 42 -24.71 1.82 -6.80
CA ALA A 42 -23.42 2.22 -7.38
C ALA A 42 -22.32 2.51 -6.32
N PRO A 43 -22.57 3.28 -5.25
CA PRO A 43 -21.57 3.52 -4.22
C PRO A 43 -21.17 2.27 -3.43
N TYR A 44 -22.07 1.29 -3.27
CA TYR A 44 -21.73 0.03 -2.61
C TYR A 44 -20.75 -0.81 -3.44
N PHE A 45 -20.99 -0.93 -4.75
CA PHE A 45 -20.05 -1.60 -5.66
C PHE A 45 -18.68 -0.89 -5.69
N GLY A 46 -18.69 0.45 -5.70
CA GLY A 46 -17.47 1.24 -5.62
C GLY A 46 -16.70 1.03 -4.30
N ALA A 47 -17.40 0.93 -3.17
CA ALA A 47 -16.80 0.63 -1.88
C ALA A 47 -16.17 -0.77 -1.83
N VAL A 48 -16.83 -1.79 -2.38
CA VAL A 48 -16.28 -3.16 -2.48
C VAL A 48 -15.01 -3.18 -3.35
N TYR A 49 -15.05 -2.51 -4.50
CA TYR A 49 -13.86 -2.37 -5.37
C TYR A 49 -12.70 -1.69 -4.65
N LEU A 50 -12.96 -0.58 -3.95
CA LEU A 50 -11.95 0.16 -3.18
C LEU A 50 -11.33 -0.68 -2.06
N ALA A 51 -12.15 -1.47 -1.36
CA ALA A 51 -11.65 -2.40 -0.33
C ALA A 51 -10.70 -3.44 -0.92
N GLY A 52 -11.06 -4.04 -2.06
CA GLY A 52 -10.19 -4.99 -2.77
C GLY A 52 -8.87 -4.35 -3.22
N TRP A 53 -8.93 -3.15 -3.81
CA TRP A 53 -7.75 -2.41 -4.25
C TRP A 53 -6.82 -2.03 -3.07
N GLN A 54 -7.39 -1.59 -1.94
CA GLN A 54 -6.64 -1.28 -0.70
C GLN A 54 -5.88 -2.51 -0.18
N ILE A 55 -6.56 -3.65 -0.08
CA ILE A 55 -5.95 -4.91 0.42
C ILE A 55 -4.80 -5.34 -0.49
N HIS A 56 -4.98 -5.27 -1.82
CA HIS A 56 -3.92 -5.63 -2.76
C HIS A 56 -2.69 -4.74 -2.61
N LYS A 57 -2.89 -3.43 -2.45
CA LYS A 57 -1.79 -2.47 -2.26
C LYS A 57 -1.08 -2.67 -0.93
N LEU A 58 -1.82 -2.94 0.15
CA LEU A 58 -1.27 -3.29 1.46
C LEU A 58 -0.44 -4.57 1.42
N ALA A 59 -0.88 -5.59 0.68
CA ALA A 59 -0.14 -6.83 0.53
C ALA A 59 1.21 -6.62 -0.17
N SER A 60 1.25 -5.82 -1.25
CA SER A 60 2.50 -5.46 -1.94
C SER A 60 3.46 -4.68 -1.05
N VAL A 61 2.97 -3.73 -0.26
CA VAL A 61 3.84 -2.98 0.67
C VAL A 61 4.34 -3.90 1.79
N ALA A 62 3.50 -4.82 2.27
CA ALA A 62 3.88 -5.78 3.30
C ALA A 62 4.99 -6.74 2.82
N SER A 63 4.98 -7.17 1.55
CA SER A 63 6.08 -7.97 0.99
C SER A 63 7.39 -7.20 0.95
N ASP A 64 7.36 -5.94 0.50
CA ASP A 64 8.57 -5.10 0.39
C ASP A 64 9.21 -4.87 1.76
N VAL A 65 8.37 -4.59 2.79
CA VAL A 65 8.85 -4.43 4.17
C VAL A 65 9.45 -5.72 4.72
N ARG A 66 8.87 -6.89 4.37
CA ARG A 66 9.36 -8.19 4.83
C ARG A 66 10.72 -8.52 4.21
N GLU A 67 10.93 -8.18 2.94
CA GLU A 67 12.21 -8.31 2.26
C GLU A 67 13.26 -7.39 2.88
N LEU A 68 12.91 -6.13 3.13
CA LEU A 68 13.81 -5.16 3.78
C LEU A 68 14.24 -5.63 5.17
N LYS A 69 13.32 -6.24 5.93
CA LYS A 69 13.62 -6.83 7.25
C LYS A 69 14.61 -7.99 7.14
N ARG A 70 14.47 -8.87 6.13
CA ARG A 70 15.43 -9.97 5.89
C ARG A 70 16.79 -9.43 5.49
N PHE A 71 16.84 -8.44 4.60
CA PHE A 71 18.09 -7.82 4.17
C PHE A 71 18.85 -7.23 5.36
N LYS A 72 18.17 -6.44 6.20
CA LYS A 72 18.75 -5.90 7.44
C LYS A 72 19.31 -7.01 8.35
N MET A 73 18.56 -8.10 8.54
CA MET A 73 19.00 -9.22 9.38
C MET A 73 20.26 -9.90 8.82
N SER A 74 20.30 -10.11 7.50
CA SER A 74 21.45 -10.68 6.80
C SER A 74 22.69 -9.80 6.96
N THR A 75 22.56 -8.49 6.74
CA THR A 75 23.67 -7.54 6.89
C THR A 75 24.20 -7.50 8.33
N ILE A 76 23.32 -7.52 9.33
CA ILE A 76 23.74 -7.57 10.74
C ILE A 76 24.53 -8.86 11.03
N HIS A 77 24.05 -9.99 10.53
CA HIS A 77 24.71 -11.28 10.72
C HIS A 77 26.10 -11.30 10.08
N GLU A 78 26.22 -10.79 8.86
CA GLU A 78 27.47 -10.73 8.11
C GLU A 78 28.49 -9.80 8.77
N ILE A 79 28.06 -8.59 9.19
CA ILE A 79 28.90 -7.66 9.95
C ILE A 79 29.38 -8.29 11.25
N ASN A 80 28.50 -8.98 11.97
CA ASN A 80 28.87 -9.63 13.23
C ASN A 80 29.89 -10.76 13.00
N ASN A 81 29.72 -11.54 11.93
CA ASN A 81 30.64 -12.60 11.55
C ASN A 81 32.04 -12.05 11.20
N ILE A 82 32.10 -10.96 10.41
CA ILE A 82 33.34 -10.23 10.11
C ILE A 82 34.01 -9.74 11.39
N LYS A 83 33.23 -9.11 12.30
CA LYS A 83 33.74 -8.63 13.59
C LYS A 83 34.33 -9.77 14.43
N THR A 84 33.63 -10.90 14.54
CA THR A 84 34.11 -12.06 15.31
C THR A 84 35.36 -12.70 14.70
N ASN A 85 35.45 -12.78 13.37
CA ASN A 85 36.64 -13.31 12.70
C ASN A 85 37.84 -12.37 12.82
N CYS A 86 37.63 -11.07 12.76
CA CYS A 86 38.68 -10.07 12.98
C CYS A 86 39.24 -10.17 14.42
N ILE A 87 38.37 -10.27 15.42
CA ILE A 87 38.77 -10.46 16.83
C ILE A 87 39.55 -11.77 17.01
N LYS A 88 39.07 -12.88 16.43
CA LYS A 88 39.79 -14.17 16.50
C LYS A 88 41.17 -14.12 15.86
N ASN A 89 41.32 -13.44 14.72
CA ASN A 89 42.61 -13.30 14.05
C ASN A 89 43.57 -12.38 14.82
N HIS A 90 43.07 -11.37 15.52
CA HIS A 90 43.88 -10.51 16.39
C HIS A 90 44.29 -11.17 17.71
N LEU A 91 43.50 -12.11 18.24
CA LEU A 91 43.82 -12.89 19.46
C LEU A 91 44.75 -14.09 19.20
N LYS A 92 44.88 -14.54 17.94
CA LYS A 92 45.75 -15.64 17.53
C LYS A 92 47.18 -15.19 17.15
N LYS A 93 47.48 -13.90 17.28
CA LYS A 93 48.78 -13.30 17.00
C LYS A 93 49.42 -12.86 18.30
#